data_AF-A0A2D5PBC9-F1
#
_entry.id   AF-A0A2D5PBC9-F1
#
_cell.length_a   1.000
_cell.length_b   1.000
_cell.length_c   1.000
_cell.angle_alpha   90.00
_cell.angle_beta   90.00
_cell.angle_gamma   90.00
#
_symmetry.space_group_name_H-M   'P 1'
#
loop_
_entity.id
_entity.type
_entity.pdbx_description
1 polymer ?
#
loop_
_entity_poly.entity_id
_entity_poly.type
_entity_poly.pdbx_seq_one_letter_code
_entity_poly.pdbx_strand_id
1 'polypeptide(L)'
;MINPNQQQVIALAAVVQAASLVEQLARTGDISGDASEPLLKALFVQSPDNFGDIYGNARINLSVGLNHLHSIFGRNTRDISPDVTRYTLSLILLERKLSKRSDMLETLGNGIQSASRQAGHFSISHENTIASLADLYKSTLSNLSFRIHVTGNPTYLQNSHTANKVRALLLAGIRAAILWRQVGGKRWHLLVARSRYQKACEELLGTDPGH
;
A
#
# COMPACT_ATOMS: atom_id res chain seq x y z
N MET A 1 -22.33 -6.21 2.07
CA MET A 1 -21.42 -5.82 3.17
C MET A 1 -20.07 -6.49 2.96
N ILE A 2 -18.96 -5.82 3.24
CA ILE A 2 -17.62 -6.38 3.09
C ILE A 2 -17.38 -7.38 4.22
N ASN A 3 -17.15 -8.66 3.89
CA ASN A 3 -16.89 -9.71 4.88
C ASN A 3 -15.41 -9.70 5.36
N PRO A 4 -15.06 -10.39 6.46
CA PRO A 4 -13.69 -10.36 7.01
C PRO A 4 -12.59 -10.82 6.02
N ASN A 5 -12.88 -11.77 5.14
CA ASN A 5 -11.90 -12.21 4.12
C ASN A 5 -11.70 -11.12 3.06
N GLN A 6 -12.77 -10.46 2.63
CA GLN A 6 -12.72 -9.33 1.71
C GLN A 6 -11.97 -8.15 2.33
N GLN A 7 -12.17 -7.87 3.63
CA GLN A 7 -11.38 -6.83 4.33
C GLN A 7 -9.88 -7.14 4.28
N GLN A 8 -9.51 -8.39 4.58
CA GLN A 8 -8.11 -8.83 4.50
C GLN A 8 -7.55 -8.72 3.08
N VAL A 9 -8.33 -9.12 2.06
CA VAL A 9 -7.92 -9.04 0.66
C VAL A 9 -7.80 -7.59 0.20
N ILE A 10 -8.73 -6.71 0.56
CA ILE A 10 -8.67 -5.28 0.22
C ILE A 10 -7.40 -4.64 0.81
N ALA A 11 -7.14 -4.86 2.09
CA ALA A 11 -5.95 -4.31 2.73
C ALA A 11 -4.67 -4.86 2.10
N LEU A 12 -4.63 -6.16 1.79
CA LEU A 12 -3.46 -6.78 1.15
C LEU A 12 -3.29 -6.32 -0.30
N ALA A 13 -4.38 -6.12 -1.05
CA ALA A 13 -4.37 -5.56 -2.39
C ALA A 13 -3.80 -4.15 -2.39
N ALA A 14 -4.12 -3.33 -1.39
CA ALA A 14 -3.50 -2.01 -1.23
C ALA A 14 -1.98 -2.10 -0.97
N VAL A 15 -1.51 -3.09 -0.19
CA VAL A 15 -0.06 -3.34 -0.03
C VAL A 15 0.58 -3.71 -1.37
N VAL A 16 -0.03 -4.63 -2.12
CA VAL A 16 0.49 -5.08 -3.43
C VAL A 16 0.45 -3.96 -4.46
N GLN A 17 -0.60 -3.14 -4.47
CA GLN A 17 -0.69 -1.98 -5.36
C GLN A 17 0.41 -0.96 -5.04
N ALA A 18 0.63 -0.64 -3.76
CA ALA A 18 1.72 0.24 -3.36
C ALA A 18 3.09 -0.30 -3.83
N ALA A 19 3.34 -1.60 -3.63
CA ALA A 19 4.56 -2.24 -4.10
C ALA A 19 4.72 -2.21 -5.63
N SER A 20 3.61 -2.41 -6.36
CA SER A 20 3.57 -2.38 -7.82
C SER A 20 3.85 -1.00 -8.38
N LEU A 21 3.28 0.04 -7.76
CA LEU A 21 3.51 1.43 -8.15
C LEU A 21 4.93 1.89 -7.79
N VAL A 22 5.51 1.44 -6.68
CA VAL A 22 6.91 1.72 -6.34
C VAL A 22 7.86 1.08 -7.35
N GLU A 23 7.60 -0.17 -7.75
CA GLU A 23 8.38 -0.86 -8.78
C GLU A 23 8.29 -0.14 -10.13
N GLN A 24 7.07 0.19 -10.56
CA GLN A 24 6.84 0.90 -11.81
C GLN A 24 7.53 2.26 -11.80
N LEU A 25 7.34 3.05 -10.74
CA LEU A 25 7.94 4.36 -10.59
C LEU A 25 9.47 4.31 -10.60
N ALA A 26 10.07 3.29 -9.98
CA ALA A 26 11.52 3.08 -10.01
C ALA A 26 12.03 2.72 -11.41
N ARG A 27 11.21 2.08 -12.24
CA ARG A 27 11.59 1.63 -13.59
C ARG A 27 11.29 2.66 -14.68
N THR A 28 10.17 3.38 -14.61
CA THR A 28 9.67 4.27 -15.66
C THR A 28 9.70 5.74 -15.28
N GLY A 29 9.86 6.08 -14.01
CA GLY A 29 9.81 7.46 -13.52
C GLY A 29 8.39 8.03 -13.41
N ASP A 30 7.37 7.27 -13.80
CA ASP A 30 5.98 7.74 -13.76
C ASP A 30 4.96 6.62 -13.53
N ILE A 31 3.80 7.00 -12.97
CA ILE A 31 2.69 6.14 -12.58
C ILE A 31 1.35 6.85 -12.76
N SER A 32 0.27 6.09 -12.96
CA SER A 32 -1.08 6.66 -13.04
C SER A 32 -1.54 7.26 -11.70
N GLY A 33 -2.17 8.44 -11.78
CA GLY A 33 -2.87 9.08 -10.66
C GLY A 33 -4.00 8.21 -10.13
N ASP A 34 -4.78 7.59 -11.01
CA ASP A 34 -5.95 6.76 -10.64
C ASP A 34 -5.58 5.59 -9.73
N ALA A 35 -4.38 5.03 -9.89
CA ALA A 35 -3.89 3.93 -9.06
C ALA A 35 -3.23 4.40 -7.75
N SER A 36 -2.63 5.60 -7.75
CA SER A 36 -1.85 6.10 -6.61
C SER A 36 -2.69 6.95 -5.63
N GLU A 37 -3.62 7.74 -6.15
CA GLU A 37 -4.45 8.65 -5.35
C GLU A 37 -5.30 7.93 -4.28
N PRO A 38 -5.94 6.77 -4.55
CA PRO A 38 -6.66 6.06 -3.50
C PRO A 38 -5.77 5.60 -2.34
N LEU A 39 -4.52 5.21 -2.63
CA LEU A 39 -3.56 4.81 -1.59
C LEU A 39 -3.12 6.01 -0.74
N LEU A 40 -2.88 7.15 -1.38
CA LEU A 40 -2.49 8.39 -0.70
C LEU A 40 -3.65 8.95 0.14
N LYS A 41 -4.87 8.96 -0.41
CA LYS A 41 -6.10 9.36 0.31
C LYS A 41 -6.31 8.50 1.56
N ALA A 42 -6.10 7.19 1.46
CA ALA A 42 -6.27 6.26 2.58
C ALA A 42 -5.34 6.55 3.79
N LEU A 43 -4.23 7.27 3.60
CA LEU A 43 -3.39 7.72 4.72
C LEU A 43 -4.15 8.65 5.66
N PHE A 44 -4.98 9.53 5.09
CA PHE A 44 -5.71 10.56 5.82
C PHE A 44 -7.00 10.04 6.47
N VAL A 45 -7.45 8.84 6.09
CA VAL A 45 -8.58 8.14 6.73
C VAL A 45 -8.09 7.43 8.00
N GLN A 46 -7.88 8.21 9.07
CA GLN A 46 -7.35 7.69 10.34
C GLN A 46 -8.41 7.00 11.21
N SER A 47 -9.66 7.48 11.16
CA SER A 47 -10.79 6.95 11.94
C SER A 47 -12.00 6.71 11.02
N PRO A 48 -11.96 5.65 10.18
CA PRO A 48 -13.09 5.34 9.28
C PRO A 48 -14.30 4.84 10.08
N ASP A 49 -15.50 5.30 9.72
CA ASP A 49 -16.76 4.76 10.26
C ASP A 49 -17.00 3.34 9.76
N ASN A 50 -16.70 3.09 8.48
CA ASN A 50 -16.81 1.78 7.84
C ASN A 50 -15.52 1.41 7.11
N PHE A 51 -15.22 0.10 7.06
CA PHE A 51 -14.04 -0.40 6.33
C PHE A 51 -14.02 0.03 4.85
N GLY A 52 -15.20 0.14 4.22
CA GLY A 52 -15.34 0.56 2.82
C GLY A 52 -14.86 2.00 2.57
N ASP A 53 -14.87 2.85 3.59
CA ASP A 53 -14.55 4.28 3.45
C ASP A 53 -13.05 4.53 3.22
N ILE A 54 -12.20 3.55 3.56
CA ILE A 54 -10.73 3.67 3.49
C ILE A 54 -10.26 3.77 2.03
N TYR A 55 -10.79 2.91 1.16
CA TYR A 55 -10.38 2.82 -0.25
C TYR A 55 -11.55 3.03 -1.22
N GLY A 56 -12.78 3.24 -0.74
CA GLY A 56 -13.98 3.37 -1.58
C GLY A 56 -14.28 2.09 -2.36
N ASN A 57 -14.56 2.21 -3.65
CA ASN A 57 -14.78 1.05 -4.52
C ASN A 57 -13.45 0.32 -4.79
N ALA A 58 -13.16 -0.71 -3.98
CA ALA A 58 -11.92 -1.47 -4.06
C ALA A 58 -11.67 -2.10 -5.44
N ARG A 59 -12.72 -2.51 -6.18
CA ARG A 59 -12.55 -3.07 -7.53
C ARG A 59 -11.89 -2.07 -8.47
N ILE A 60 -12.31 -0.82 -8.40
CA ILE A 60 -11.80 0.26 -9.24
C ILE A 60 -10.47 0.76 -8.68
N ASN A 61 -10.49 1.16 -7.41
CA ASN A 61 -9.40 1.91 -6.77
C ASN A 61 -8.19 1.04 -6.42
N LEU A 62 -8.36 -0.28 -6.28
CA LEU A 62 -7.30 -1.24 -5.99
C LEU A 62 -7.13 -2.30 -7.10
N SER A 63 -7.58 -1.99 -8.32
CA SER A 63 -7.59 -2.92 -9.45
C SER A 63 -6.23 -3.57 -9.71
N VAL A 64 -5.14 -2.80 -9.73
CA VAL A 64 -3.77 -3.30 -9.93
C VAL A 64 -3.39 -4.28 -8.82
N GLY A 65 -3.63 -3.87 -7.57
CA GLY A 65 -3.35 -4.70 -6.40
C GLY A 65 -4.14 -6.00 -6.37
N LEU A 66 -5.45 -5.94 -6.67
CA LEU A 66 -6.35 -7.09 -6.69
C LEU A 66 -5.98 -8.08 -7.79
N ASN A 67 -5.69 -7.61 -9.00
CA ASN A 67 -5.28 -8.46 -10.12
C ASN A 67 -3.94 -9.16 -9.83
N HIS A 68 -2.95 -8.42 -9.33
CA HIS A 68 -1.67 -9.03 -8.94
C HIS A 68 -1.84 -10.03 -7.79
N LEU A 69 -2.66 -9.71 -6.80
CA LEU A 69 -2.92 -10.60 -5.68
C LEU A 69 -3.65 -11.88 -6.10
N HIS A 70 -4.63 -11.77 -7.00
CA HIS A 70 -5.30 -12.90 -7.63
C HIS A 70 -4.30 -13.81 -8.35
N SER A 71 -3.44 -13.23 -9.20
CA SER A 71 -2.39 -13.97 -9.91
C SER A 71 -1.36 -14.63 -8.98
N ILE A 72 -0.96 -13.95 -7.89
CA ILE A 72 -0.06 -14.52 -6.86
C ILE A 72 -0.69 -15.74 -6.18
N PHE A 73 -1.96 -15.66 -5.78
CA PHE A 73 -2.62 -16.77 -5.12
C PHE A 73 -3.01 -17.91 -6.07
N GLY A 74 -3.35 -17.59 -7.32
CA GLY A 74 -3.58 -18.53 -8.41
C GLY A 74 -2.30 -19.15 -9.00
N ARG A 75 -1.12 -18.80 -8.48
CA ARG A 75 0.20 -19.28 -8.94
C ARG A 75 0.50 -18.95 -10.42
N ASN A 76 -0.10 -17.89 -10.95
CA ASN A 76 0.16 -17.39 -12.29
C ASN A 76 0.94 -16.07 -12.24
N THR A 77 2.22 -16.14 -11.83
CA THR A 77 3.03 -14.94 -11.54
C THR A 77 3.99 -14.55 -12.66
N ARG A 78 3.80 -15.04 -13.90
CA ARG A 78 4.73 -14.78 -15.01
C ARG A 78 4.91 -13.29 -15.30
N ASP A 79 3.83 -12.52 -15.18
CA ASP A 79 3.83 -11.09 -15.50
C ASP A 79 4.09 -10.19 -14.28
N ILE A 80 4.36 -10.77 -13.11
CA ILE A 80 4.59 -10.03 -11.88
C ILE A 80 6.09 -9.93 -11.64
N SER A 81 6.60 -8.69 -11.66
CA SER A 81 7.99 -8.40 -11.34
C SER A 81 8.36 -8.97 -9.94
N PRO A 82 9.48 -9.70 -9.80
CA PRO A 82 9.94 -10.21 -8.51
C PRO A 82 10.08 -9.12 -7.44
N ASP A 83 10.37 -7.90 -7.86
CA ASP A 83 10.48 -6.74 -6.98
C ASP A 83 9.16 -6.37 -6.31
N VAL A 84 8.02 -6.56 -6.98
CA VAL A 84 6.70 -6.35 -6.37
C VAL A 84 6.50 -7.30 -5.18
N THR A 85 6.88 -8.57 -5.34
CA THR A 85 6.79 -9.56 -4.27
C THR A 85 7.75 -9.20 -3.12
N ARG A 86 8.98 -8.81 -3.46
CA ARG A 86 10.00 -8.40 -2.48
C ARG A 86 9.55 -7.18 -1.67
N TYR A 87 9.02 -6.15 -2.33
CA TYR A 87 8.52 -4.94 -1.67
C TYR A 87 7.28 -5.25 -0.82
N THR A 88 6.33 -6.06 -1.32
CA THR A 88 5.16 -6.50 -0.54
C THR A 88 5.57 -7.18 0.78
N LEU A 89 6.49 -8.13 0.73
CA LEU A 89 6.99 -8.81 1.92
C LEU A 89 7.77 -7.87 2.85
N SER A 90 8.50 -6.92 2.28
CA SER A 90 9.25 -5.91 3.04
C SER A 90 8.32 -4.95 3.77
N LEU A 91 7.22 -4.52 3.16
CA LEU A 91 6.19 -3.68 3.78
C LEU A 91 5.54 -4.40 4.98
N ILE A 92 5.15 -5.67 4.80
CA ILE A 92 4.57 -6.50 5.88
C ILE A 92 5.58 -6.72 7.02
N LEU A 93 6.88 -6.88 6.70
CA LEU A 93 7.92 -7.02 7.71
C LEU A 93 8.17 -5.71 8.47
N LEU A 94 8.18 -4.58 7.77
CA LEU A 94 8.40 -3.27 8.38
C LEU A 94 7.25 -2.90 9.31
N GLU A 95 6.01 -3.20 8.94
CA GLU A 95 4.85 -3.03 9.82
C GLU A 95 5.05 -3.77 11.15
N ARG A 96 5.58 -5.00 11.15
CA ARG A 96 5.88 -5.75 12.40
C ARG A 96 6.89 -5.07 13.30
N LYS A 97 7.86 -4.37 12.72
CA LYS A 97 8.87 -3.62 13.47
C LYS A 97 8.27 -2.34 14.01
N LEU A 98 7.49 -1.65 13.19
CA LEU A 98 6.78 -0.42 13.55
C LEU A 98 5.75 -0.67 14.65
N SER A 99 5.03 -1.79 14.63
CA SER A 99 4.02 -2.13 15.65
C SER A 99 4.60 -2.28 17.06
N LYS A 100 5.93 -2.37 17.19
CA LYS A 100 6.65 -2.42 18.47
C LYS A 100 7.17 -1.05 18.93
N ARG A 101 6.91 0.01 18.15
CA ARG A 101 7.40 1.38 18.35
C ARG A 101 6.22 2.34 18.45
N SER A 102 5.57 2.36 19.62
CA SER A 102 4.41 3.22 19.88
C SER A 102 4.73 4.70 19.68
N ASP A 103 5.93 5.13 20.08
CA ASP A 103 6.49 6.46 19.85
C ASP A 103 6.48 6.86 18.36
N MET A 104 6.90 5.94 17.49
CA MET A 104 6.96 6.17 16.06
C MET A 104 5.56 6.14 15.43
N LEU A 105 4.66 5.28 15.90
CA LEU A 105 3.27 5.25 15.45
C LEU A 105 2.54 6.56 15.78
N GLU A 106 2.75 7.11 16.97
CA GLU A 106 2.19 8.40 17.36
C GLU A 106 2.75 9.54 16.49
N THR A 107 4.06 9.53 16.27
CA THR A 107 4.72 10.50 15.37
C THR A 107 4.14 10.43 13.95
N LEU A 108 3.92 9.23 13.41
CA LEU A 108 3.28 9.03 12.11
C LEU A 108 1.85 9.55 12.09
N GLY A 109 1.05 9.25 13.12
CA GLY A 109 -0.34 9.73 13.22
C GLY A 109 -0.43 11.25 13.22
N ASN A 110 0.37 11.90 14.07
CA ASN A 110 0.45 13.36 14.17
C ASN A 110 1.00 14.01 12.89
N GLY A 111 2.01 13.38 12.28
CA GLY A 111 2.60 13.84 11.01
C GLY A 111 1.61 13.78 9.84
N ILE A 112 0.87 12.67 9.72
CA ILE A 112 -0.18 12.53 8.68
C ILE A 112 -1.29 13.57 8.89
N GLN A 113 -1.71 13.80 10.13
CA GLN A 113 -2.74 14.82 10.42
C GLN A 113 -2.24 16.23 10.08
N SER A 114 -0.96 16.51 10.34
CA SER A 114 -0.33 17.78 9.97
C SER A 114 -0.25 17.97 8.45
N ALA A 115 0.17 16.93 7.73
CA ALA A 115 0.18 16.93 6.27
C ALA A 115 -1.24 17.11 5.69
N SER A 116 -2.26 16.54 6.34
CA SER A 116 -3.67 16.74 5.97
C SER A 116 -4.11 18.20 6.06
N ARG A 117 -3.76 18.88 7.16
CA ARG A 117 -4.08 20.31 7.34
C ARG A 117 -3.40 21.18 6.27
N GLN A 118 -2.14 20.88 5.94
CA GLN A 118 -1.42 21.56 4.86
C GLN A 118 -2.05 21.29 3.49
N ALA A 119 -2.53 20.06 3.27
CA ALA A 119 -3.28 19.68 2.08
C ALA A 119 -4.68 20.32 2.02
N GLY A 120 -5.25 20.86 3.10
CA GLY A 120 -6.54 21.58 3.04
C GLY A 120 -6.56 22.77 2.06
N HIS A 121 -5.38 23.24 1.64
CA HIS A 121 -5.21 24.27 0.60
C HIS A 121 -4.90 23.72 -0.80
N PHE A 122 -4.66 22.41 -0.97
CA PHE A 122 -4.20 21.76 -2.21
C PHE A 122 -4.90 20.40 -2.45
N SER A 123 -4.69 19.76 -3.60
CA SER A 123 -5.15 18.38 -3.76
C SER A 123 -4.30 17.42 -2.91
N ILE A 124 -4.87 16.28 -2.49
CA ILE A 124 -4.16 15.26 -1.69
C ILE A 124 -2.94 14.68 -2.44
N SER A 125 -2.99 14.70 -3.78
CA SER A 125 -1.92 14.25 -4.67
C SER A 125 -0.96 15.39 -5.09
N HIS A 126 -1.08 16.58 -4.50
CA HIS A 126 -0.20 17.70 -4.82
C HIS A 126 1.24 17.44 -4.35
N GLU A 127 2.22 18.00 -5.05
CA GLU A 127 3.64 17.76 -4.80
C GLU A 127 4.07 18.11 -3.36
N ASN A 128 3.56 19.22 -2.81
CA ASN A 128 3.80 19.62 -1.42
C ASN A 128 3.31 18.58 -0.40
N THR A 129 2.13 18.00 -0.62
CA THR A 129 1.58 16.95 0.25
C THR A 129 2.44 15.70 0.17
N ILE A 130 2.84 15.31 -1.05
CA ILE A 130 3.72 14.16 -1.30
C ILE A 130 5.08 14.37 -0.64
N ALA A 131 5.67 15.57 -0.75
CA ALA A 131 6.93 15.92 -0.10
C ALA A 131 6.83 15.82 1.42
N SER A 132 5.75 16.33 2.01
CA SER A 132 5.51 16.26 3.45
C SER A 132 5.38 14.81 3.95
N LEU A 133 4.68 13.95 3.20
CA LEU A 133 4.59 12.51 3.49
C LEU A 133 5.95 11.81 3.33
N ALA A 134 6.73 12.20 2.34
CA ALA A 134 8.07 11.66 2.09
C ALA A 134 9.06 12.01 3.21
N ASP A 135 9.01 13.25 3.71
CA ASP A 135 9.80 13.70 4.86
C ASP A 135 9.38 13.01 6.15
N LEU A 136 8.07 12.77 6.32
CA LEU A 136 7.56 11.97 7.42
C LEU A 136 8.11 10.54 7.36
N TYR A 137 8.10 9.88 6.20
CA TYR A 137 8.71 8.56 6.02
C TYR A 137 10.22 8.58 6.32
N LYS A 138 10.93 9.63 5.88
CA LYS A 138 12.38 9.77 6.08
C LYS A 138 12.74 9.96 7.56
N SER A 139 11.99 10.79 8.29
CA SER A 139 12.21 11.08 9.71
C SER A 139 11.77 9.96 10.65
N THR A 140 10.96 9.01 10.18
CA THR A 140 10.44 7.90 11.02
C THR A 140 10.98 6.55 10.53
N LEU A 141 10.41 6.03 9.45
CA LEU A 141 10.58 4.65 8.97
C LEU A 141 11.99 4.37 8.47
N SER A 142 12.70 5.39 7.95
CA SER A 142 14.09 5.23 7.51
C SER A 142 15.08 5.05 8.67
N ASN A 143 14.66 5.36 9.91
CA ASN A 143 15.45 5.17 11.13
C ASN A 143 15.31 3.77 11.72
N LEU A 144 14.46 2.92 11.14
CA LEU A 144 14.37 1.51 11.54
C LEU A 144 15.59 0.72 11.02
N SER A 145 15.93 -0.35 11.74
CA SER A 145 17.08 -1.21 11.39
C SER A 145 16.90 -1.97 10.07
N PHE A 146 15.66 -2.08 9.60
CA PHE A 146 15.31 -2.68 8.32
C PHE A 146 14.77 -1.60 7.40
N ARG A 147 15.27 -1.57 6.17
CA ARG A 147 14.88 -0.59 5.15
C ARG A 147 14.50 -1.31 3.87
N ILE A 148 13.50 -0.75 3.18
CA ILE A 148 13.11 -1.23 1.85
C ILE A 148 14.10 -0.66 0.85
N HIS A 149 14.89 -1.53 0.23
CA HIS A 149 15.85 -1.14 -0.80
C HIS A 149 15.19 -1.18 -2.17
N VAL A 150 14.75 -0.01 -2.63
CA VAL A 150 14.12 0.15 -3.94
C VAL A 150 15.20 0.16 -5.02
N THR A 151 15.09 -0.77 -5.96
CA THR A 151 15.96 -0.90 -7.14
C THR A 151 15.19 -0.54 -8.40
N GLY A 152 15.89 0.03 -9.37
CA GLY A 152 15.32 0.51 -10.62
C GLY A 152 16.32 1.36 -11.39
N ASN A 153 15.84 2.22 -12.28
CA ASN A 153 16.67 3.13 -13.04
C ASN A 153 17.22 4.25 -12.12
N PRO A 154 18.56 4.39 -11.99
CA PRO A 154 19.17 5.41 -11.13
C PRO A 154 18.73 6.84 -11.48
N THR A 155 18.54 7.16 -12.76
CA THR A 155 18.11 8.49 -13.21
C THR A 155 16.76 8.88 -12.61
N TYR A 156 15.82 7.93 -12.56
CA TYR A 156 14.52 8.18 -11.95
C TYR A 156 14.61 8.21 -10.43
N LEU A 157 15.38 7.31 -9.80
CA LEU A 157 15.49 7.25 -8.35
C LEU A 157 16.27 8.43 -7.73
N GLN A 158 17.14 9.09 -8.49
CA GLN A 158 17.84 10.31 -8.08
C GLN A 158 16.97 11.57 -8.20
N ASN A 159 15.89 11.52 -8.99
CA ASN A 159 14.94 12.63 -9.09
C ASN A 159 14.17 12.77 -7.76
N SER A 160 14.15 13.98 -7.19
CA SER A 160 13.52 14.28 -5.90
C SER A 160 12.02 14.00 -5.90
N HIS A 161 11.30 14.34 -6.97
CA HIS A 161 9.86 14.12 -7.10
C HIS A 161 9.52 12.63 -7.10
N THR A 162 10.24 11.85 -7.92
CA THR A 162 10.11 10.38 -7.95
C THR A 162 10.44 9.79 -6.59
N ALA A 163 11.55 10.18 -5.96
CA ALA A 163 11.93 9.68 -4.65
C ALA A 163 10.88 10.02 -3.56
N ASN A 164 10.26 11.20 -3.64
CA ASN A 164 9.19 11.59 -2.72
C ASN A 164 7.92 10.75 -2.94
N LYS A 165 7.49 10.57 -4.20
CA LYS A 165 6.38 9.67 -4.55
C LYS A 165 6.63 8.24 -4.07
N VAL A 166 7.85 7.71 -4.23
CA VAL A 166 8.23 6.38 -3.71
C VAL A 166 8.02 6.32 -2.20
N ARG A 167 8.53 7.29 -1.43
CA ARG A 167 8.40 7.29 0.02
C ARG A 167 6.96 7.43 0.48
N ALA A 168 6.17 8.27 -0.18
CA ALA A 168 4.75 8.43 0.12
C ALA A 168 3.95 7.14 -0.16
N LEU A 169 4.24 6.44 -1.26
CA LEU A 169 3.63 5.15 -1.57
C LEU A 169 4.05 4.04 -0.60
N LEU A 170 5.32 4.01 -0.19
CA LEU A 170 5.79 3.07 0.84
C LEU A 170 5.06 3.32 2.17
N LEU A 171 4.89 4.59 2.57
CA LEU A 171 4.11 4.95 3.75
C LEU A 171 2.65 4.44 3.63
N ALA A 172 2.00 4.65 2.48
CA ALA A 172 0.66 4.14 2.21
C ALA A 172 0.60 2.60 2.27
N GLY A 173 1.60 1.91 1.71
CA GLY A 173 1.73 0.45 1.78
C GLY A 173 1.90 -0.06 3.22
N ILE A 174 2.63 0.66 4.07
CA ILE A 174 2.78 0.31 5.49
C ILE A 174 1.46 0.51 6.24
N ARG A 175 0.75 1.62 5.99
CA ARG A 175 -0.60 1.84 6.54
C ARG A 175 -1.58 0.74 6.13
N ALA A 176 -1.50 0.28 4.88
CA ALA A 176 -2.27 -0.86 4.38
C ALA A 176 -1.88 -2.18 5.08
N ALA A 177 -0.59 -2.40 5.35
CA ALA A 177 -0.12 -3.57 6.09
C ALA A 177 -0.58 -3.54 7.56
N ILE A 178 -0.62 -2.36 8.20
CA ILE A 178 -1.17 -2.17 9.55
C ILE A 178 -2.66 -2.51 9.53
N LEU A 179 -3.40 -1.99 8.54
CA LEU A 179 -4.83 -2.27 8.38
C LEU A 179 -5.08 -3.77 8.23
N TRP A 180 -4.31 -4.44 7.37
CA TRP A 180 -4.41 -5.88 7.15
C TRP A 180 -4.27 -6.67 8.45
N ARG A 181 -3.34 -6.26 9.32
CA ARG A 181 -3.15 -6.83 10.66
C ARG A 181 -4.32 -6.53 11.60
N GLN A 182 -4.87 -5.32 11.57
CA GLN A 182 -6.03 -4.91 12.38
C GLN A 182 -7.28 -5.75 12.05
N VAL A 183 -7.47 -6.10 10.77
CA VAL A 183 -8.58 -6.98 10.33
C VAL A 183 -8.24 -8.49 10.41
N GLY A 184 -7.25 -8.85 11.23
CA GLY A 184 -6.92 -10.25 11.55
C GLY A 184 -5.96 -10.93 10.58
N GLY A 185 -5.32 -10.19 9.66
CA GLY A 185 -4.28 -10.69 8.76
C GLY A 185 -3.03 -11.20 9.50
N LYS A 186 -2.52 -12.35 9.07
CA LYS A 186 -1.31 -12.98 9.62
C LYS A 186 -0.43 -13.48 8.49
N ARG A 187 0.90 -13.37 8.65
CA ARG A 187 1.87 -13.77 7.61
C ARG A 187 1.67 -15.20 7.11
N TRP A 188 1.32 -16.15 7.98
CA TRP A 188 1.07 -17.54 7.59
C TRP A 188 -0.21 -17.71 6.75
N HIS A 189 -1.19 -16.80 6.84
CA HIS A 189 -2.37 -16.83 5.97
C HIS A 189 -1.99 -16.73 4.49
N LEU A 190 -0.91 -16.02 4.15
CA LEU A 190 -0.42 -15.92 2.76
C LEU A 190 0.02 -17.28 2.18
N LEU A 191 0.36 -18.24 3.04
CA LEU A 191 0.81 -19.57 2.64
C LEU A 191 -0.31 -20.60 2.66
N VAL A 192 -1.18 -20.58 3.68
CA VAL A 192 -2.17 -21.64 3.89
C VAL A 192 -3.60 -21.24 3.57
N ALA A 193 -3.94 -19.94 3.58
CA ALA A 193 -5.28 -19.45 3.29
C ALA A 193 -5.44 -18.99 1.84
N ARG A 194 -4.58 -19.52 0.94
CA ARG A 194 -4.50 -19.10 -0.47
C ARG A 194 -5.84 -19.24 -1.19
N SER A 195 -6.49 -20.41 -1.11
CA SER A 195 -7.79 -20.65 -1.75
C SER A 195 -8.86 -19.67 -1.25
N ARG A 196 -8.89 -19.40 0.06
CA ARG A 196 -9.82 -18.43 0.66
C ARG A 196 -9.60 -17.01 0.16
N TYR A 197 -8.34 -16.58 0.05
CA TYR A 197 -8.00 -15.26 -0.46
C TYR A 197 -8.21 -15.14 -1.97
N GLN A 198 -7.95 -16.20 -2.73
CA GLN A 198 -8.24 -16.24 -4.15
C GLN A 198 -9.73 -16.05 -4.41
N LYS A 199 -10.60 -16.82 -3.71
CA LYS A 199 -12.07 -16.65 -3.82
C LYS A 199 -12.52 -15.23 -3.47
N ALA A 200 -11.97 -14.65 -2.40
CA ALA A 200 -12.31 -13.27 -2.04
C ALA A 200 -11.80 -12.24 -3.07
N CYS A 201 -10.66 -12.47 -3.73
CA CYS A 201 -10.24 -11.65 -4.87
C CYS A 201 -11.22 -11.76 -6.04
N GLU A 202 -11.64 -12.99 -6.39
CA GLU A 202 -12.59 -13.27 -7.46
C GLU A 202 -13.94 -12.55 -7.24
N GLU A 203 -14.50 -12.66 -6.02
CA GLU A 203 -15.71 -11.93 -5.63
C GLU A 203 -15.57 -10.41 -5.76
N LEU A 204 -14.43 -9.85 -5.33
CA LEU A 204 -14.17 -8.41 -5.39
C LEU A 204 -13.98 -7.93 -6.84
N LEU A 205 -13.29 -8.70 -7.67
CA LEU A 205 -13.10 -8.42 -9.10
C LEU A 205 -14.39 -8.63 -9.91
N GLY A 206 -15.35 -9.41 -9.39
CA GLY A 206 -16.57 -9.76 -10.11
C GLY A 206 -16.36 -10.85 -11.15
N THR A 207 -15.27 -11.59 -11.02
CA THR A 207 -14.98 -12.78 -11.80
C THR A 207 -15.58 -13.95 -11.03
N ASP A 208 -16.85 -14.26 -11.26
CA ASP A 208 -17.50 -15.42 -10.65
C ASP A 208 -16.82 -16.71 -11.17
N PRO A 209 -16.39 -17.68 -10.33
CA PRO A 209 -15.72 -18.91 -10.79
C PRO A 209 -16.67 -19.93 -11.47
N GLY A 210 -17.76 -19.48 -12.07
CA GLY A 210 -18.74 -20.36 -12.69
C GLY A 210 -19.39 -19.73 -13.91
N HIS A 211 -18.69 -19.78 -15.05
CA HIS A 211 -19.22 -20.11 -16.38
C HIS A 211 -18.13 -20.93 -17.10
#